data_AF-K1GRH7-F1
#
_entry.id   AF-K1GRH7-F1
#
_cell.length_a   1.000
_cell.length_b   1.000
_cell.length_c   1.000
_cell.angle_alpha   90.00
_cell.angle_beta   90.00
_cell.angle_gamma   90.00
#
_symmetry.space_group_name_H-M   'P 1'
#
loop_
_entity.id
_entity.type
_entity.pdbx_description
1 polymer ?
#
loop_
_entity_poly.entity_id
_entity_poly.type
_entity_poly.pdbx_seq_one_letter_code
_entity_poly.pdbx_strand_id
1 'polypeptide(L)'
;MELLEKLKEKFADDDLEFRVGATNKDKTMGLALAYVQARAIQTRLDEVVGVDKWKVSYREVTGGFICTLSIFINGKWISKEDGSNMTEFESIKGGISSAFKRVASSGFGIGRYLYKSRNNWYPIKQQGNGYVFSVDPKLELKDLDNKNINQTENSEKIILTFGKYKGQTIENIYEKDTKYIDYLLDKSKDKNILDTCKRLKRERA
;
A
#
# COMPACT_ATOMS: atom_id res chain seq x y z
N MET A 1 6.62 21.69 -13.83
CA MET A 1 5.91 20.87 -12.82
C MET A 1 5.35 19.60 -13.45
N GLU A 2 4.72 19.66 -14.62
CA GLU A 2 4.13 18.50 -15.32
C GLU A 2 5.08 17.29 -15.50
N LEU A 3 6.34 17.50 -15.93
CA LEU A 3 7.31 16.42 -16.15
C LEU A 3 7.58 15.59 -14.88
N LEU A 4 7.78 16.25 -13.73
CA LEU A 4 8.06 15.54 -12.48
C LEU A 4 6.84 14.79 -11.96
N GLU A 5 5.63 15.25 -12.27
CA GLU A 5 4.40 14.53 -11.89
C GLU A 5 4.21 13.30 -12.79
N LYS A 6 4.45 13.41 -14.10
CA LYS A 6 4.43 12.26 -15.04
C LYS A 6 5.42 11.16 -14.64
N LEU A 7 6.62 11.52 -14.17
CA LEU A 7 7.58 10.55 -13.65
C LEU A 7 7.06 9.79 -12.41
N LYS A 8 6.20 10.42 -11.60
CA LYS A 8 5.67 9.84 -10.36
C LYS A 8 4.35 9.09 -10.54
N GLU A 9 3.73 9.16 -11.73
CA GLU A 9 2.47 8.46 -12.02
C GLU A 9 2.58 6.98 -11.68
N LYS A 10 1.46 6.38 -11.28
CA LYS A 10 1.41 4.94 -11.00
C LYS A 10 1.83 4.14 -12.23
N PHE A 11 2.40 2.97 -11.98
CA PHE A 11 2.67 2.01 -13.04
C PHE A 11 1.39 1.25 -13.34
N ALA A 12 1.28 0.71 -14.55
CA ALA A 12 0.20 -0.21 -14.87
C ALA A 12 0.33 -1.46 -13.99
N ASP A 13 -0.78 -2.14 -13.72
CA ASP A 13 -0.78 -3.33 -12.86
C ASP A 13 0.12 -4.43 -13.44
N ASP A 14 0.24 -4.53 -14.77
CA ASP A 14 1.10 -5.50 -15.46
C ASP A 14 2.61 -5.21 -15.29
N ASP A 15 2.99 -3.98 -14.94
CA ASP A 15 4.38 -3.63 -14.60
C ASP A 15 4.71 -3.89 -13.13
N LEU A 16 3.68 -4.16 -12.30
CA LEU A 16 3.84 -4.44 -10.88
C LEU A 16 4.19 -5.91 -10.65
N GLU A 17 5.27 -6.12 -9.93
CA GLU A 17 5.68 -7.44 -9.47
C GLU A 17 5.72 -7.51 -7.95
N PHE A 18 5.60 -8.73 -7.43
CA PHE A 18 5.68 -9.00 -6.01
C PHE A 18 6.73 -10.05 -5.72
N ARG A 19 7.54 -9.79 -4.71
CA ARG A 19 8.45 -10.78 -4.13
C ARG A 19 8.10 -11.08 -2.69
N VAL A 20 8.41 -12.30 -2.27
CA VAL A 20 8.30 -12.71 -0.87
C VAL A 20 9.34 -11.98 -0.04
N GLY A 21 8.86 -11.21 0.93
CA GLY A 21 9.67 -10.56 1.96
C GLY A 21 9.86 -11.46 3.18
N ALA A 22 9.56 -10.92 4.36
CA ALA A 22 9.57 -11.70 5.59
C ALA A 22 8.55 -12.86 5.52
N THR A 23 8.91 -14.00 6.10
CA THR A 23 8.02 -15.16 6.25
C THR A 23 7.61 -15.35 7.71
N ASN A 24 6.46 -15.97 7.96
CA ASN A 24 6.08 -16.42 9.29
C ASN A 24 6.96 -17.61 9.73
N LYS A 25 6.87 -17.98 11.02
CA LYS A 25 7.73 -19.00 11.65
C LYS A 25 7.64 -20.37 10.96
N ASP A 26 6.44 -20.75 10.56
CA ASP A 26 6.09 -22.01 9.89
C ASP A 26 6.22 -21.93 8.36
N LYS A 27 6.61 -20.77 7.80
CA LYS A 27 6.88 -20.55 6.36
C LYS A 27 5.70 -20.88 5.45
N THR A 28 4.48 -20.66 5.94
CA THR A 28 3.22 -20.82 5.19
C THR A 28 2.72 -19.50 4.61
N MET A 29 3.15 -18.36 5.18
CA MET A 29 2.77 -17.02 4.76
C MET A 29 4.01 -16.15 4.54
N GLY A 30 3.94 -15.28 3.54
CA GLY A 30 4.98 -14.30 3.21
C GLY A 30 4.42 -12.90 3.03
N LEU A 31 5.18 -11.91 3.46
CA LEU A 31 4.89 -10.50 3.20
C LEU A 31 5.07 -10.18 1.72
N ALA A 32 4.03 -9.63 1.08
CA ALA A 32 4.10 -9.17 -0.31
C ALA A 32 4.81 -7.82 -0.42
N LEU A 33 5.97 -7.81 -1.06
CA LEU A 33 6.73 -6.60 -1.37
C LEU A 33 6.57 -6.25 -2.84
N ALA A 34 5.79 -5.21 -3.11
CA ALA A 34 5.57 -4.70 -4.45
C ALA A 34 6.83 -3.97 -4.98
N TYR A 35 7.16 -4.19 -6.25
CA TYR A 35 8.21 -3.48 -6.95
C TYR A 35 7.93 -3.43 -8.45
N VAL A 36 8.69 -2.62 -9.18
CA VAL A 36 8.70 -2.61 -10.64
C VAL A 36 10.08 -2.99 -11.15
N GLN A 37 10.15 -3.57 -12.34
CA GLN A 37 11.43 -3.89 -12.97
C GLN A 37 12.18 -2.64 -13.39
N ALA A 38 13.51 -2.75 -13.52
CA ALA A 38 14.33 -1.66 -14.04
C ALA A 38 13.89 -1.24 -15.45
N ARG A 39 13.41 -2.19 -16.27
CA ARG A 39 12.92 -1.91 -17.62
C ARG A 39 11.68 -1.00 -17.63
N ALA A 40 10.72 -1.22 -16.75
CA ALA A 40 9.54 -0.36 -16.64
C ALA A 40 9.92 1.10 -16.30
N ILE A 41 10.90 1.27 -15.41
CA ILE A 41 11.44 2.60 -15.07
C ILE A 41 12.15 3.24 -16.28
N GLN A 42 12.93 2.47 -17.05
CA GLN A 42 13.60 2.97 -18.25
C GLN A 42 12.59 3.41 -19.31
N THR A 43 11.57 2.59 -19.57
CA THR A 43 10.46 2.94 -20.49
C THR A 43 9.78 4.24 -20.05
N ARG A 44 9.46 4.39 -18.75
CA ARG A 44 8.89 5.63 -18.22
C ARG A 44 9.80 6.85 -18.45
N LEU A 45 11.11 6.70 -18.28
CA LEU A 45 12.07 7.77 -18.54
C LEU A 45 12.07 8.14 -20.03
N ASP A 46 12.13 7.15 -20.92
CA ASP A 46 12.10 7.36 -22.37
C ASP A 46 10.82 8.05 -22.82
N GLU A 47 9.66 7.64 -22.29
CA GLU A 47 8.35 8.23 -22.64
C GLU A 47 8.17 9.65 -22.10
N VAL A 48 8.63 9.92 -20.88
CA VAL A 48 8.35 11.21 -20.20
C VAL A 48 9.37 12.29 -20.55
N VAL A 49 10.66 11.94 -20.66
CA VAL A 49 11.72 12.92 -20.90
C VAL A 49 12.40 12.76 -22.26
N GLY A 50 12.34 11.57 -22.86
CA GLY A 50 13.09 11.24 -24.07
C GLY A 50 14.44 10.60 -23.75
N VAL A 51 14.86 9.66 -24.61
CA VAL A 51 16.09 8.88 -24.44
C VAL A 51 17.38 9.73 -24.35
N ASP A 52 17.36 10.94 -24.90
CA ASP A 52 18.48 11.89 -24.89
C ASP A 52 18.53 12.77 -23.62
N LYS A 53 17.49 12.71 -22.76
CA LYS A 53 17.31 13.59 -21.59
C LYS A 53 17.37 12.88 -20.25
N TRP A 54 17.82 11.63 -20.23
CA TRP A 54 18.24 10.98 -19.01
C TRP A 54 19.53 10.19 -19.24
N LYS A 55 20.30 10.01 -18.18
CA LYS A 55 21.51 9.17 -18.19
C LYS A 55 21.73 8.56 -16.82
N VAL A 56 22.42 7.42 -16.83
CA VAL A 56 22.77 6.69 -15.61
C VAL A 56 24.26 6.37 -15.62
N SER A 57 24.89 6.49 -14.45
CA SER A 57 26.25 6.02 -14.23
C SER A 57 26.34 5.25 -12.92
N TYR A 58 27.30 4.34 -12.85
CA TYR A 58 27.50 3.48 -11.68
C TYR A 58 28.93 3.61 -11.18
N ARG A 59 29.08 3.61 -9.86
CA ARG A 59 30.36 3.57 -9.16
C ARG A 59 30.34 2.39 -8.22
N GLU A 60 31.26 1.46 -8.40
CA GLU A 60 31.47 0.37 -7.45
C GLU A 60 31.98 0.93 -6.12
N VAL A 61 31.47 0.38 -5.03
CA VAL A 61 31.92 0.63 -3.66
C VAL A 61 32.07 -0.71 -2.96
N THR A 62 32.79 -0.76 -1.84
CA THR A 62 33.00 -2.01 -1.09
C THR A 62 31.66 -2.66 -0.76
N GLY A 63 31.38 -3.81 -1.38
CA GLY A 63 30.17 -4.59 -1.16
C GLY A 63 28.92 -4.11 -1.90
N GLY A 64 29.02 -3.19 -2.87
CA GLY A 64 27.84 -2.70 -3.60
C GLY A 64 28.12 -1.69 -4.71
N PHE A 65 27.05 -0.99 -5.11
CA PHE A 65 27.10 0.01 -6.17
C PHE A 65 26.35 1.27 -5.74
N ILE A 66 26.92 2.43 -6.06
CA ILE A 66 26.21 3.71 -6.08
C ILE A 66 25.76 3.95 -7.52
N CYS A 67 24.47 4.24 -7.70
CA CYS A 67 23.89 4.64 -8.96
C CYS A 67 23.62 6.14 -8.96
N THR A 68 24.11 6.86 -9.96
CA THR A 68 23.78 8.25 -10.24
C THR A 68 22.79 8.28 -11.39
N LEU A 69 21.57 8.79 -11.15
CA LEU A 69 20.58 9.06 -12.20
C LEU A 69 20.52 10.57 -12.43
N SER A 70 20.70 10.99 -13.68
CA SER A 70 20.58 12.38 -14.10
C SER A 70 19.43 12.55 -15.09
N ILE A 71 18.59 13.57 -14.87
CA ILE A 71 17.49 13.95 -15.77
C ILE A 71 17.67 15.41 -16.18
N PHE A 72 17.49 15.70 -17.47
CA PHE A 72 17.56 17.06 -18.01
C PHE A 72 16.21 17.77 -17.81
N ILE A 73 16.20 18.78 -16.94
CA ILE A 73 14.99 19.53 -16.56
C ILE A 73 15.29 21.02 -16.69
N ASN A 74 14.45 21.75 -17.43
CA ASN A 74 14.54 23.20 -17.60
C ASN A 74 15.95 23.69 -18.04
N GLY A 75 16.56 23.00 -19.00
CA GLY A 75 17.86 23.38 -19.53
C GLY A 75 19.07 22.95 -18.69
N LYS A 76 18.87 22.15 -17.63
CA LYS A 76 19.94 21.74 -16.71
C LYS A 76 19.85 20.25 -16.37
N TRP A 77 21.01 19.62 -16.19
CA TRP A 77 21.09 18.26 -15.64
C TRP A 77 20.91 18.29 -14.13
N ILE A 78 19.91 17.57 -13.64
CA ILE A 78 19.69 17.32 -12.21
C ILE A 78 20.10 15.89 -11.90
N SER A 79 21.07 15.70 -11.00
CA SER A 79 21.59 14.38 -10.63
C SER A 79 21.19 14.01 -9.20
N LYS A 80 20.88 12.74 -8.98
CA LYS A 80 20.63 12.14 -7.66
C LYS A 80 21.40 10.82 -7.56
N GLU A 81 21.78 10.44 -6.34
CA GLU A 81 22.49 9.20 -6.06
C GLU A 81 21.76 8.37 -4.99
N ASP A 82 21.78 7.05 -5.15
CA ASP A 82 21.40 6.06 -4.13
C ASP A 82 22.21 4.79 -4.39
N GLY A 83 22.25 3.88 -3.43
CA GLY A 83 23.09 2.69 -3.49
C GLY A 83 22.37 1.41 -3.11
N SER A 84 22.95 0.29 -3.51
CA SER A 84 22.55 -1.03 -3.06
C SER A 84 23.77 -1.91 -2.85
N ASN A 85 23.69 -2.80 -1.88
CA ASN A 85 24.67 -3.88 -1.70
C ASN A 85 24.60 -4.85 -2.89
N MET A 86 25.65 -5.64 -3.06
CA MET A 86 25.64 -6.82 -3.93
C MET A 86 24.58 -7.82 -3.46
N THR A 87 24.03 -8.58 -4.39
CA THR A 87 23.05 -9.63 -4.10
C THR A 87 23.72 -11.00 -4.01
N GLU A 88 23.08 -11.96 -3.34
CA GLU A 88 23.57 -13.34 -3.30
C GLU A 88 23.37 -14.08 -4.64
N PHE A 89 22.37 -13.65 -5.43
CA PHE A 89 22.05 -14.17 -6.76
C PHE A 89 22.40 -13.15 -7.84
N GLU A 90 23.14 -13.55 -8.89
CA GLU A 90 23.69 -12.68 -9.94
C GLU A 90 24.26 -11.36 -9.38
N SER A 91 25.22 -11.49 -8.45
CA SER A 91 25.62 -10.47 -7.47
C SER A 91 25.84 -9.05 -8.01
N ILE A 92 26.49 -8.94 -9.17
CA ILE A 92 26.75 -7.66 -9.84
C ILE A 92 25.46 -7.09 -10.45
N LYS A 93 24.73 -7.88 -11.24
CA LYS A 93 23.52 -7.42 -11.94
C LYS A 93 22.41 -7.03 -10.97
N GLY A 94 22.23 -7.81 -9.91
CA GLY A 94 21.23 -7.53 -8.87
C GLY A 94 21.54 -6.27 -8.08
N GLY A 95 22.81 -6.04 -7.74
CA GLY A 95 23.28 -4.82 -7.08
C GLY A 95 23.05 -3.56 -7.92
N ILE A 96 23.48 -3.58 -9.20
CA ILE A 96 23.30 -2.48 -10.15
C ILE A 96 21.81 -2.16 -10.35
N SER A 97 20.98 -3.18 -10.60
CA SER A 97 19.55 -3.01 -10.82
C SER A 97 18.84 -2.46 -9.59
N SER A 98 19.24 -2.92 -8.40
CA SER A 98 18.68 -2.44 -7.14
C SER A 98 19.07 -1.00 -6.86
N ALA A 99 20.33 -0.61 -7.09
CA ALA A 99 20.77 0.78 -6.95
C ALA A 99 20.01 1.71 -7.90
N PHE A 100 19.79 1.29 -9.15
CA PHE A 100 19.00 2.04 -10.13
C PHE A 100 17.54 2.24 -9.69
N LYS A 101 16.85 1.16 -9.30
CA LYS A 101 15.45 1.24 -8.81
C LYS A 101 15.32 2.15 -7.60
N ARG A 102 16.31 2.11 -6.70
CA ARG A 102 16.34 2.95 -5.50
C ARG A 102 16.50 4.42 -5.84
N VAL A 103 17.48 4.80 -6.67
CA VAL A 103 17.69 6.22 -7.02
C VAL A 103 16.54 6.79 -7.85
N ALA A 104 15.89 5.98 -8.69
CA ALA A 104 14.68 6.39 -9.41
C ALA A 104 13.56 6.76 -8.42
N SER A 105 13.34 5.91 -7.39
CA SER A 105 12.36 6.15 -6.33
C SER A 105 12.75 7.31 -5.41
N SER A 106 13.93 7.28 -4.79
CA SER A 106 14.37 8.27 -3.78
C SER A 106 14.74 9.63 -4.39
N GLY A 107 15.31 9.63 -5.59
CA GLY A 107 15.74 10.84 -6.29
C GLY A 107 14.62 11.57 -7.02
N PHE A 108 13.83 10.85 -7.83
CA PHE A 108 12.85 11.45 -8.75
C PHE A 108 11.40 11.05 -8.47
N GLY A 109 11.16 10.09 -7.57
CA GLY A 109 9.82 9.70 -7.15
C GLY A 109 9.20 8.59 -7.99
N ILE A 110 9.92 8.04 -8.96
CA ILE A 110 9.45 6.98 -9.84
C ILE A 110 9.23 5.71 -9.03
N GLY A 111 7.99 5.23 -8.96
CA GLY A 111 7.64 4.06 -8.14
C GLY A 111 7.69 4.30 -6.62
N ARG A 112 7.90 5.53 -6.15
CA ARG A 112 7.99 5.83 -4.71
C ARG A 112 6.71 5.48 -3.95
N TYR A 113 5.56 5.55 -4.61
CA TYR A 113 4.28 5.19 -4.02
C TYR A 113 4.21 3.72 -3.57
N LEU A 114 5.01 2.81 -4.15
CA LEU A 114 5.07 1.40 -3.76
C LEU A 114 5.56 1.21 -2.32
N TYR A 115 6.38 2.13 -1.81
CA TYR A 115 6.81 2.13 -0.40
C TYR A 115 5.68 2.48 0.58
N LYS A 116 4.54 2.95 0.06
CA LYS A 116 3.31 3.17 0.84
C LYS A 116 2.38 1.96 0.79
N SER A 117 2.81 0.80 0.28
CA SER A 117 1.99 -0.41 0.30
C SER A 117 1.63 -0.84 1.73
N ARG A 118 0.44 -1.44 1.89
CA ARG A 118 0.05 -2.16 3.11
C ARG A 118 0.91 -3.42 3.25
N ASN A 119 1.09 -3.86 4.49
CA ASN A 119 1.89 -5.05 4.80
C ASN A 119 1.01 -6.30 4.70
N ASN A 120 0.60 -6.64 3.48
CA ASN A 120 -0.30 -7.76 3.24
C ASN A 120 0.48 -9.08 3.18
N TRP A 121 -0.03 -10.08 3.90
CA TRP A 121 0.55 -11.41 3.96
C TRP A 121 -0.25 -12.36 3.08
N TYR A 122 0.45 -13.14 2.25
CA TYR A 122 -0.17 -14.08 1.33
C TYR A 122 0.39 -15.49 1.54
N PRO A 123 -0.40 -16.54 1.25
CA PRO A 123 0.08 -17.90 1.24
C PRO A 123 1.27 -18.08 0.30
N ILE A 124 2.30 -18.77 0.77
CA ILE A 124 3.51 -19.07 0.00
C ILE A 124 3.73 -20.57 -0.11
N LYS A 125 4.50 -20.98 -1.12
CA LYS A 125 5.02 -22.34 -1.29
C LYS A 125 6.50 -22.29 -1.63
N GLN A 126 7.24 -23.32 -1.23
CA GLN A 126 8.65 -23.43 -1.58
C GLN A 126 8.80 -23.67 -3.10
N GLN A 127 9.74 -22.96 -3.71
CA GLN A 127 10.13 -23.16 -5.11
C GLN A 127 11.64 -22.98 -5.22
N GLY A 128 12.35 -24.07 -5.55
CA GLY A 128 13.80 -24.12 -5.47
C GLY A 128 14.30 -23.79 -4.06
N ASN A 129 15.28 -22.90 -3.97
CA ASN A 129 15.83 -22.43 -2.70
C ASN A 129 15.01 -21.28 -2.06
N GLY A 130 13.94 -20.82 -2.72
CA GLY A 130 13.14 -19.69 -2.28
C GLY A 130 11.67 -20.02 -2.08
N TYR A 131 10.85 -18.98 -1.98
CA TYR A 131 9.40 -19.06 -1.85
C TYR A 131 8.75 -18.19 -2.91
N VAL A 132 7.59 -18.64 -3.38
CA VAL A 132 6.70 -17.87 -4.24
C VAL A 132 5.32 -17.82 -3.61
N PHE A 133 4.53 -16.83 -4.02
CA PHE A 133 3.12 -16.79 -3.62
C PHE A 133 2.33 -17.91 -4.31
N SER A 134 1.42 -18.52 -3.57
CA SER A 134 0.49 -19.52 -4.09
C SER A 134 -0.76 -18.87 -4.73
N VAL A 135 -0.93 -17.57 -4.51
CA VAL A 135 -2.00 -16.72 -5.06
C VAL A 135 -1.39 -15.38 -5.45
N ASP A 136 -1.92 -14.74 -6.48
CA ASP A 136 -1.38 -13.47 -6.95
C ASP A 136 -1.66 -12.35 -5.94
N PRO A 137 -0.63 -11.69 -5.41
CA PRO A 137 -0.82 -10.55 -4.53
C PRO A 137 -1.43 -9.36 -5.25
N LYS A 138 -2.13 -8.51 -4.50
CA LYS A 138 -2.67 -7.24 -5.02
C LYS A 138 -2.03 -6.07 -4.29
N LEU A 139 -1.76 -5.00 -5.03
CA LEU A 139 -1.24 -3.78 -4.45
C LEU A 139 -2.35 -3.05 -3.70
N GLU A 140 -2.21 -2.96 -2.39
CA GLU A 140 -3.02 -2.07 -1.56
C GLU A 140 -2.12 -0.98 -0.98
N LEU A 141 -2.51 0.28 -1.12
CA LEU A 141 -1.78 1.39 -0.54
C LEU A 141 -2.34 1.74 0.84
N LYS A 142 -1.47 2.24 1.72
CA LYS A 142 -1.88 2.89 2.96
C LYS A 142 -2.54 4.21 2.56
N ASP A 143 -3.82 4.35 2.83
CA ASP A 143 -4.56 5.57 2.56
C ASP A 143 -3.90 6.74 3.32
N LEU A 144 -3.54 7.80 2.59
CA LEU A 144 -3.08 9.06 3.21
C LEU A 144 -4.25 9.89 3.75
N ASP A 145 -5.49 9.45 3.50
CA ASP A 145 -6.72 10.23 3.72
C ASP A 145 -7.55 9.73 4.92
N ASN A 146 -6.94 9.10 5.92
CA ASN A 146 -7.60 8.87 7.22
C ASN A 146 -7.67 10.15 8.08
N LYS A 147 -7.89 11.32 7.47
CA LYS A 147 -8.28 12.52 8.20
C LYS A 147 -9.42 13.35 7.64
N ASN A 148 -9.91 13.13 6.42
CA ASN A 148 -11.16 13.75 5.95
C ASN A 148 -11.61 13.10 4.65
N ILE A 149 -12.73 12.37 4.68
CA ILE A 149 -13.87 12.39 3.74
C ILE A 149 -14.64 11.05 3.83
N ASN A 150 -15.82 11.17 4.44
CA ASN A 150 -17.05 10.38 4.27
C ASN A 150 -17.09 8.92 4.72
N GLN A 151 -17.46 8.76 6.00
CA GLN A 151 -18.34 7.67 6.43
C GLN A 151 -19.55 7.60 5.49
N THR A 152 -19.52 6.65 4.55
CA THR A 152 -20.74 6.15 3.92
C THR A 152 -20.71 4.64 4.06
N GLU A 153 -21.54 4.17 5.00
CA GLU A 153 -22.15 2.85 5.03
C GLU A 153 -21.24 1.61 5.09
N ASN A 154 -20.72 1.35 6.29
CA ASN A 154 -20.79 -0.01 6.83
C ASN A 154 -20.95 0.08 8.34
N SER A 155 -22.18 0.34 8.80
CA SER A 155 -22.50 0.29 10.22
C SER A 155 -22.47 -1.16 10.68
N GLU A 156 -21.45 -1.54 11.44
CA GLU A 156 -21.51 -2.74 12.27
C GLU A 156 -22.79 -2.68 13.10
N LYS A 157 -23.77 -3.54 12.78
CA LYS A 157 -25.06 -3.58 13.47
C LYS A 157 -24.81 -3.99 14.92
N ILE A 158 -25.12 -3.12 15.87
CA ILE A 158 -24.86 -3.38 17.29
C ILE A 158 -25.85 -4.44 17.78
N ILE A 159 -25.31 -5.57 18.23
CA ILE A 159 -26.08 -6.64 18.88
C ILE A 159 -26.11 -6.39 20.38
N LEU A 160 -27.31 -6.37 20.98
CA LEU A 160 -27.44 -6.29 22.43
C LEU A 160 -26.98 -7.60 23.08
N THR A 161 -26.10 -7.51 24.06
CA THR A 161 -25.59 -8.67 24.82
C THR A 161 -26.34 -8.90 26.13
N PHE A 162 -27.37 -8.09 26.42
CA PHE A 162 -28.13 -8.10 27.66
C PHE A 162 -29.62 -7.74 27.46
N GLY A 163 -30.42 -7.97 28.51
CA GLY A 163 -31.84 -7.59 28.55
C GLY A 163 -32.77 -8.48 27.73
N LYS A 164 -34.03 -8.04 27.58
CA LYS A 164 -35.13 -8.79 26.94
C LYS A 164 -34.80 -9.25 25.51
N TYR A 165 -34.03 -8.44 24.79
CA TYR A 165 -33.68 -8.68 23.38
C TYR A 165 -32.20 -9.06 23.17
N LYS A 166 -31.58 -9.71 24.16
CA LYS A 166 -30.21 -10.23 24.04
C LYS A 166 -30.07 -11.09 22.78
N GLY A 167 -29.01 -10.84 22.01
CA GLY A 167 -28.71 -11.51 20.74
C GLY A 167 -29.36 -10.86 19.52
N GLN A 168 -30.16 -9.79 19.67
CA GLN A 168 -30.76 -9.05 18.56
C GLN A 168 -30.06 -7.71 18.33
N THR A 169 -30.06 -7.25 17.07
CA THR A 169 -29.55 -5.95 16.68
C THR A 169 -30.49 -4.83 17.11
N ILE A 170 -29.94 -3.66 17.48
CA ILE A 170 -30.75 -2.49 17.89
C ILE A 170 -31.75 -2.08 16.80
N GLU A 171 -31.38 -2.20 15.51
CA GLU A 171 -32.26 -1.91 14.37
C GLU A 171 -33.53 -2.79 14.37
N ASN A 172 -33.36 -4.10 14.56
CA ASN A 172 -34.46 -5.07 14.64
C ASN A 172 -35.33 -4.84 15.88
N ILE A 173 -34.73 -4.39 16.98
CA ILE A 173 -35.47 -4.05 18.20
C ILE A 173 -36.31 -2.80 17.98
N TYR A 174 -35.77 -1.78 17.28
CA TYR A 174 -36.50 -0.57 16.95
C TYR A 174 -37.78 -0.87 16.15
N GLU A 175 -37.71 -1.81 15.20
CA GLU A 175 -38.87 -2.22 14.39
C GLU A 175 -39.93 -2.99 15.19
N LYS A 176 -39.52 -3.72 16.23
CA LYS A 176 -40.43 -4.56 17.04
C LYS A 176 -41.01 -3.83 18.26
N ASP A 177 -40.22 -2.99 18.90
CA ASP A 177 -40.53 -2.39 20.20
C ASP A 177 -39.78 -1.07 20.39
N THR A 178 -40.35 0.00 19.84
CA THR A 178 -39.79 1.36 19.93
C THR A 178 -39.67 1.86 21.37
N LYS A 179 -40.54 1.40 22.30
CA LYS A 179 -40.47 1.75 23.72
C LYS A 179 -39.23 1.17 24.40
N TYR A 180 -38.73 0.03 23.92
CA TYR A 180 -37.48 -0.53 24.43
C TYR A 180 -36.26 0.31 24.03
N ILE A 181 -36.32 1.03 22.91
CA ILE A 181 -35.27 1.97 22.51
C ILE A 181 -35.22 3.17 23.48
N ASP A 182 -36.37 3.65 23.95
CA ASP A 182 -36.45 4.66 25.00
C ASP A 182 -35.85 4.18 26.32
N TYR A 183 -36.16 2.93 26.70
CA TYR A 183 -35.56 2.29 27.86
C TYR A 183 -34.02 2.20 27.73
N LEU A 184 -33.50 1.84 26.55
CA LEU A 184 -32.05 1.79 26.31
C LEU A 184 -31.41 3.17 26.37
N LEU A 185 -32.09 4.22 25.90
CA LEU A 185 -31.61 5.60 25.98
C LEU A 185 -31.51 6.11 27.42
N ASP A 186 -32.43 5.70 28.30
CA ASP A 186 -32.45 6.09 29.71
C ASP A 186 -31.51 5.25 30.59
N LYS A 187 -31.41 3.94 30.34
CA LYS A 187 -30.70 3.01 31.23
C LYS A 187 -29.33 2.55 30.74
N SER A 188 -29.02 2.65 29.45
CA SER A 188 -27.71 2.22 28.95
C SER A 188 -26.61 3.22 29.30
N LYS A 189 -25.45 2.71 29.74
CA LYS A 189 -24.21 3.50 29.89
C LYS A 189 -23.25 3.31 28.72
N ASP A 190 -23.58 2.39 27.81
CA ASP A 190 -22.74 2.10 26.64
C ASP A 190 -22.97 3.17 25.57
N LYS A 191 -21.90 3.91 25.26
CA LYS A 191 -21.92 5.02 24.31
C LYS A 191 -22.33 4.57 22.90
N ASN A 192 -21.94 3.37 22.47
CA ASN A 192 -22.25 2.87 21.13
C ASN A 192 -23.75 2.53 21.03
N ILE A 193 -24.33 1.93 22.07
CA ILE A 193 -25.77 1.67 22.16
C ILE A 193 -26.55 2.98 22.13
N LEU A 194 -26.15 3.97 22.94
CA LEU A 194 -26.81 5.27 23.02
C LEU A 194 -26.76 6.04 21.70
N ASP A 195 -25.59 6.09 21.05
CA ASP A 195 -25.41 6.79 19.78
C ASP A 195 -26.21 6.12 18.65
N THR A 196 -26.29 4.78 18.64
CA THR A 196 -27.10 4.03 17.68
C THR A 196 -28.60 4.25 17.89
N CYS A 197 -29.08 4.22 19.14
CA CYS A 197 -30.48 4.52 19.45
C CYS A 197 -30.87 5.97 19.06
N LYS A 198 -29.99 6.95 19.32
CA LYS A 198 -30.20 8.35 18.91
C LYS A 198 -30.24 8.52 17.40
N ARG A 199 -29.33 7.84 16.69
CA ARG A 199 -29.31 7.82 15.22
C ARG A 199 -30.61 7.26 14.66
N LEU A 200 -31.04 6.08 15.12
CA LEU A 200 -32.27 5.45 14.64
C LEU A 200 -33.51 6.31 14.88
N LYS A 201 -33.57 7.02 16.00
CA LYS A 201 -34.63 7.99 16.25
C LYS A 201 -34.58 9.21 15.32
N ARG A 202 -33.40 9.67 14.92
CA ARG A 202 -33.25 10.82 14.02
C ARG A 202 -33.56 10.47 12.56
N GLU A 203 -33.19 9.27 12.13
CA GLU A 203 -33.38 8.81 10.75
C GLU A 203 -34.81 8.32 10.46
N ARG A 204 -35.58 7.95 11.49
CA ARG A 204 -36.92 7.35 11.34
C ARG A 204 -38.04 8.11 12.09
N ALA A 205 -37.79 9.36 12.50
CA ALA A 205 -38.81 10.30 13.00
C ALA A 205 -39.39 11.13 11.86
#